data_AF-A0A2S8BQE0-F1
#
_entry.id   AF-A0A2S8BQE0-F1
#
_cell.length_a   1.000
_cell.length_b   1.000
_cell.length_c   1.000
_cell.angle_alpha   90.00
_cell.angle_beta   90.00
_cell.angle_gamma   90.00
#
_symmetry.space_group_name_H-M   'P 1'
#
loop_
_entity.id
_entity.type
_entity.pdbx_description
1 polymer ?
#
loop_
_entity_poly.entity_id
_entity_poly.type
_entity_poly.pdbx_seq_one_letter_code
_entity_poly.pdbx_strand_id
1 'polypeptide(L)'
;MLRRRLFSLVVAVLAVIGATVLSLTSAFESTVRTVRAEAALLADEVALIMGGSGQPIPGEQYVQDVTHLFLAPNGFGGYTADPPQGLFTPEGLYPLTGIKDLPLSTSVDRGVTILNDAITNHAGDDLVVFGYSQSAVISSLEMQNLAATTRTRR
;
A
#
# COMPACT_ATOMS: atom_id res chain seq x y z
N MET A 1 -40.29 -49.82 -12.62
CA MET A 1 -40.09 -48.47 -13.20
C MET A 1 -40.26 -47.32 -12.18
N LEU A 2 -41.01 -47.49 -11.08
CA LEU A 2 -41.28 -46.42 -10.11
C LEU A 2 -40.07 -45.97 -9.26
N ARG A 3 -39.16 -46.91 -8.91
CA ARG A 3 -37.95 -46.60 -8.12
C ARG A 3 -36.94 -45.69 -8.83
N ARG A 4 -36.84 -45.77 -10.16
CA ARG A 4 -35.96 -44.89 -10.98
C ARG A 4 -36.45 -43.43 -11.00
N ARG A 5 -37.76 -43.20 -10.84
CA ARG A 5 -38.36 -41.86 -10.87
C ARG A 5 -38.22 -41.11 -9.54
N LEU A 6 -38.18 -41.83 -8.41
CA LEU A 6 -37.92 -41.20 -7.10
C LEU A 6 -36.45 -40.76 -6.93
N PHE A 7 -35.48 -41.53 -7.42
CA PHE A 7 -34.06 -41.15 -7.36
C PHE A 7 -33.73 -39.91 -8.22
N SER A 8 -34.37 -39.74 -9.38
CA SER A 8 -34.19 -38.53 -10.20
C SER A 8 -34.76 -37.27 -9.57
N LEU A 9 -35.81 -37.37 -8.75
CA LEU A 9 -36.44 -36.22 -8.12
C LEU A 9 -35.61 -35.69 -6.94
N VAL A 10 -34.98 -36.57 -6.17
CA VAL A 10 -34.06 -36.19 -5.07
C VAL A 10 -32.78 -35.53 -5.59
N VAL A 11 -32.22 -36.04 -6.69
CA VAL A 11 -31.03 -35.44 -7.34
C VAL A 11 -31.35 -34.07 -7.95
N ALA A 12 -32.54 -33.89 -8.52
CA ALA A 12 -32.96 -32.60 -9.06
C ALA A 12 -33.09 -31.51 -7.97
N VAL A 13 -33.64 -31.84 -6.80
CA VAL A 13 -33.79 -30.88 -5.68
C VAL A 13 -32.43 -30.50 -5.07
N LEU A 14 -31.51 -31.45 -4.91
CA LEU A 14 -30.13 -31.18 -4.46
C LEU A 14 -29.33 -30.32 -5.45
N ALA A 15 -29.53 -30.53 -6.76
CA ALA A 15 -28.90 -29.71 -7.79
C ALA A 15 -29.44 -28.27 -7.80
N VAL A 16 -30.74 -28.08 -7.56
CA VAL A 16 -31.35 -26.74 -7.46
C VAL A 16 -30.84 -25.99 -6.23
N ILE A 17 -30.72 -26.63 -5.06
CA ILE A 17 -30.17 -26.00 -3.86
C ILE A 17 -28.67 -25.66 -4.07
N GLY A 18 -27.88 -26.58 -4.61
CA GLY A 18 -26.48 -26.33 -4.95
C GLY A 18 -26.31 -25.19 -5.94
N ALA A 19 -27.14 -25.12 -6.98
CA ALA A 19 -27.13 -24.03 -7.95
C ALA A 19 -27.51 -22.69 -7.31
N THR A 20 -28.51 -22.63 -6.44
CA THR A 20 -28.87 -21.36 -5.76
C THR A 20 -27.77 -20.84 -4.84
N VAL A 21 -27.14 -21.71 -4.04
CA VAL A 21 -26.01 -21.32 -3.17
C VAL A 21 -24.79 -20.89 -3.99
N LEU A 22 -24.48 -21.60 -5.09
CA LEU A 22 -23.38 -21.24 -5.98
C LEU A 22 -23.68 -19.94 -6.78
N SER A 23 -24.94 -19.66 -7.08
CA SER A 23 -25.38 -18.41 -7.72
C SER A 23 -25.29 -17.23 -6.76
N LEU A 24 -25.63 -17.44 -5.49
CA LEU A 24 -25.49 -16.44 -4.43
C LEU A 24 -24.03 -16.10 -4.14
N THR A 25 -23.14 -17.11 -4.09
CA THR A 25 -21.70 -16.86 -3.89
C THR A 25 -21.04 -16.22 -5.11
N SER A 26 -21.36 -16.67 -6.33
CA SER A 26 -20.82 -16.04 -7.55
C SER A 26 -21.34 -14.63 -7.77
N ALA A 27 -22.60 -14.33 -7.43
CA ALA A 27 -23.12 -12.98 -7.43
C ALA A 27 -22.40 -12.11 -6.39
N PHE A 28 -22.16 -12.61 -5.18
CA PHE A 28 -21.42 -11.90 -4.15
C PHE A 28 -19.97 -11.61 -4.57
N GLU A 29 -19.25 -12.60 -5.09
CA GLU A 29 -17.90 -12.43 -5.63
C GLU A 29 -17.87 -11.43 -6.79
N SER A 30 -18.86 -11.50 -7.68
CA SER A 30 -19.01 -10.51 -8.76
C SER A 30 -19.23 -9.11 -8.21
N THR A 31 -20.11 -8.94 -7.22
CA THR A 31 -20.36 -7.65 -6.56
C THR A 31 -19.12 -7.14 -5.84
N VAL A 32 -18.40 -7.98 -5.10
CA VAL A 32 -17.13 -7.62 -4.44
C VAL A 32 -16.09 -7.19 -5.47
N ARG A 33 -16.03 -7.87 -6.62
CA ARG A 33 -15.10 -7.54 -7.71
C ARG A 33 -15.47 -6.23 -8.40
N THR A 34 -16.76 -5.95 -8.60
CA THR A 34 -17.25 -4.66 -9.10
C THR A 34 -16.96 -3.54 -8.11
N VAL A 35 -17.24 -3.72 -6.81
CA VAL A 35 -16.95 -2.73 -5.77
C VAL A 35 -15.45 -2.48 -5.63
N ARG A 36 -14.59 -3.51 -5.73
CA ARG A 36 -13.13 -3.32 -5.77
C ARG A 36 -12.65 -2.61 -7.02
N ALA A 37 -13.24 -2.88 -8.17
CA ALA A 37 -12.90 -2.20 -9.41
C ALA A 37 -13.34 -0.73 -9.38
N GLU A 38 -14.52 -0.44 -8.83
CA GLU A 38 -14.99 0.93 -8.59
C GLU A 38 -14.12 1.65 -7.57
N ALA A 39 -13.70 0.98 -6.48
CA ALA A 39 -12.76 1.54 -5.52
C ALA A 39 -11.38 1.83 -6.14
N ALA A 40 -10.87 0.93 -6.99
CA ALA A 40 -9.61 1.14 -7.70
C ALA A 40 -9.69 2.28 -8.73
N LEU A 41 -10.88 2.56 -9.30
CA LEU A 41 -11.09 3.73 -10.16
C LEU A 41 -11.15 5.05 -9.39
N LEU A 42 -11.33 5.00 -8.07
CA LEU A 42 -11.39 6.16 -7.18
C LEU A 42 -10.11 6.32 -6.34
N ALA A 43 -9.20 5.34 -6.36
CA ALA A 43 -7.93 5.39 -5.65
C ALA A 43 -7.00 6.39 -6.34
N ASP A 44 -6.44 7.32 -5.58
CA ASP A 44 -5.41 8.21 -6.10
C ASP A 44 -4.08 7.43 -6.23
N GLU A 45 -3.28 7.75 -7.24
CA GLU A 45 -1.92 7.22 -7.41
C GLU A 45 -0.94 8.16 -6.69
N VAL A 46 -0.48 7.78 -5.50
CA VAL A 46 0.25 8.66 -4.59
C VAL A 46 1.69 8.20 -4.35
N ALA A 47 2.64 9.13 -4.48
CA ALA A 47 4.06 8.89 -4.20
C ALA A 47 4.50 9.57 -2.90
N LEU A 48 4.87 8.76 -1.90
CA LEU A 48 5.52 9.23 -0.67
C LEU A 48 7.04 9.21 -0.87
N ILE A 49 7.63 10.37 -1.17
CA ILE A 49 9.07 10.51 -1.47
C ILE A 49 9.79 11.13 -0.27
N MET A 50 10.74 10.41 0.33
CA MET A 50 11.54 10.90 1.46
C MET A 50 12.97 11.26 1.03
N GLY A 51 13.58 12.23 1.74
CA GLY A 51 14.98 12.64 1.53
C GLY A 51 15.97 11.69 2.19
N GLY A 52 17.27 11.98 2.05
CA GLY A 52 18.33 11.30 2.82
C GLY A 52 18.78 12.10 4.05
N SER A 53 19.77 11.59 4.78
CA SER A 53 20.33 12.29 5.95
C SER A 53 20.73 13.74 5.65
N GLY A 54 20.29 14.67 6.49
CA GLY A 54 20.47 16.11 6.33
C GLY A 54 19.45 16.78 5.40
N GLN A 55 18.52 16.02 4.81
CA GLN A 55 17.49 16.51 3.88
C GLN A 55 16.07 16.20 4.42
N PRO A 56 15.65 16.81 5.54
CA PRO A 56 14.38 16.48 6.18
C PRO A 56 13.15 16.89 5.37
N ILE A 57 13.28 17.95 4.57
CA ILE A 57 12.26 18.39 3.61
C ILE A 57 12.88 18.21 2.22
N PRO A 58 12.40 17.26 1.40
CA PRO A 58 12.90 17.11 0.06
C PRO A 58 12.68 18.39 -0.76
N GLY A 59 13.65 18.72 -1.62
CA GLY A 59 13.52 19.87 -2.51
C GLY A 59 12.71 19.51 -3.75
N GLU A 60 12.08 20.49 -4.38
CA GLU A 60 11.28 20.29 -5.60
C GLU A 60 12.08 19.57 -6.71
N GLN A 61 13.31 19.99 -6.98
CA GLN A 61 14.18 19.33 -7.96
C GLN A 61 14.44 17.86 -7.61
N TYR A 62 14.66 17.56 -6.34
CA TYR A 62 14.88 16.18 -5.90
C TYR A 62 13.64 15.31 -6.14
N VAL A 63 12.44 15.83 -5.84
CA VAL A 63 11.19 15.12 -6.10
C VAL A 63 10.97 14.90 -7.60
N GLN A 64 11.24 15.90 -8.42
CA GLN A 64 11.17 15.78 -9.88
C GLN A 64 12.18 14.75 -10.42
N ASP A 65 13.41 14.76 -9.92
CA ASP A 65 14.45 13.81 -10.30
C ASP A 65 14.08 12.38 -9.87
N VAL A 66 13.57 12.19 -8.65
CA VAL A 66 13.07 10.90 -8.18
C VAL A 66 11.95 10.39 -9.10
N THR A 67 11.01 11.26 -9.43
CA THR A 67 9.88 10.92 -10.30
C THR A 67 10.36 10.49 -11.69
N HIS A 68 11.22 11.29 -12.31
CA HIS A 68 11.66 11.05 -13.69
C HIS A 68 12.68 9.90 -13.80
N LEU A 69 13.62 9.80 -12.87
CA LEU A 69 14.73 8.84 -12.95
C LEU A 69 14.40 7.49 -12.33
N PHE A 70 13.44 7.43 -11.39
CA PHE A 70 13.14 6.20 -10.65
C PHE A 70 11.69 5.78 -10.74
N LEU A 71 10.70 6.66 -10.48
CA LEU A 71 9.29 6.24 -10.51
C LEU A 71 8.82 5.92 -11.93
N ALA A 72 8.94 6.88 -12.85
CA ALA A 72 8.43 6.73 -14.22
C ALA A 72 9.04 5.54 -14.98
N PRO A 73 10.36 5.30 -14.95
CA PRO A 73 10.96 4.14 -15.63
C PRO A 73 10.54 2.79 -15.05
N ASN A 74 10.05 2.77 -13.80
CA ASN A 74 9.58 1.56 -13.12
C ASN A 74 8.05 1.42 -13.12
N GLY A 75 7.34 2.18 -13.97
CA GLY A 75 5.89 2.07 -14.15
C GLY A 75 5.04 2.94 -13.22
N PHE A 76 5.67 3.78 -12.41
CA PHE A 76 4.98 4.69 -11.46
C PHE A 76 4.93 6.13 -11.98
N GLY A 77 4.94 6.33 -13.30
CA GLY A 77 5.00 7.68 -13.91
C GLY A 77 3.70 8.49 -13.78
N GLY A 78 2.57 7.83 -13.46
CA GLY A 78 1.28 8.48 -13.16
C GLY A 78 1.15 8.93 -11.70
N TYR A 79 2.03 8.45 -10.82
CA TYR A 79 1.94 8.71 -9.39
C TYR A 79 2.37 10.14 -9.09
N THR A 80 1.59 10.82 -8.26
CA THR A 80 1.84 12.22 -7.87
C THR A 80 2.45 12.27 -6.47
N ALA A 81 3.51 13.05 -6.30
CA ALA A 81 4.12 13.25 -4.99
C ALA A 81 3.13 13.90 -4.02
N ASP A 82 2.90 13.27 -2.86
CA ASP A 82 2.10 13.83 -1.78
C ASP A 82 2.87 13.76 -0.44
N PRO A 83 3.12 14.91 0.21
CA PRO A 83 2.92 16.26 -0.31
C PRO A 83 3.83 16.54 -1.53
N PRO A 84 3.55 17.58 -2.33
CA PRO A 84 4.29 17.83 -3.58
C PRO A 84 5.79 18.09 -3.37
N GLN A 85 6.18 18.56 -2.18
CA GLN A 85 7.60 18.69 -1.78
C GLN A 85 8.23 17.39 -1.25
N GLY A 86 7.52 16.26 -1.28
CA GLY A 86 7.95 15.01 -0.65
C GLY A 86 7.64 14.95 0.85
N LEU A 87 7.58 13.73 1.37
CA LEU A 87 7.27 13.43 2.76
C LEU A 87 8.40 13.91 3.67
N PHE A 88 8.04 14.72 4.66
CA PHE A 88 8.96 15.10 5.72
C PHE A 88 9.35 13.90 6.57
N THR A 89 10.64 13.74 6.82
CA THR A 89 11.19 12.85 7.85
C THR A 89 12.33 13.57 8.57
N PRO A 90 12.72 13.17 9.79
CA PRO A 90 13.70 13.95 10.55
C PRO A 90 15.11 13.95 9.93
N GLU A 91 15.49 12.85 9.28
CA GLU A 91 16.76 12.69 8.55
C GLU A 91 18.02 13.15 9.31
N GLY A 92 18.01 13.08 10.64
CA GLY A 92 19.13 13.40 11.52
C GLY A 92 20.20 12.31 11.51
N LEU A 93 21.46 12.72 11.63
CA LEU A 93 22.61 11.82 11.64
C LEU A 93 23.71 12.34 12.58
N TYR A 94 23.34 13.04 13.64
CA TYR A 94 24.30 13.51 14.65
C TYR A 94 25.10 12.32 15.23
N PRO A 95 26.43 12.43 15.34
CA PRO A 95 27.27 13.60 15.06
C PRO A 95 27.87 13.68 13.64
N LEU A 96 27.57 12.74 12.74
CA LEU A 96 28.28 12.60 11.46
C LEU A 96 28.03 13.77 10.48
N THR A 97 26.84 14.38 10.51
CA THR A 97 26.54 15.57 9.68
C THR A 97 27.22 16.84 10.18
N GLY A 98 27.74 16.86 11.42
CA GLY A 98 28.26 18.06 12.07
C GLY A 98 27.20 19.08 12.49
N ILE A 99 25.94 18.88 12.12
CA ILE A 99 24.79 19.66 12.56
C ILE A 99 24.24 19.03 13.85
N LYS A 100 23.94 19.84 14.87
CA LYS A 100 23.26 19.33 16.07
C LYS A 100 21.78 19.06 15.76
N ASP A 101 21.51 17.82 15.36
CA ASP A 101 20.19 17.28 15.06
C ASP A 101 19.93 15.99 15.89
N LEU A 102 19.01 15.13 15.43
CA LEU A 102 18.73 13.86 16.10
C LEU A 102 19.84 12.83 15.82
N PRO A 103 20.24 12.03 16.83
CA PRO A 103 21.01 10.81 16.58
C PRO A 103 20.27 9.88 15.61
N LEU A 104 21.01 9.12 14.82
CA LEU A 104 20.48 8.25 13.75
C LEU A 104 19.28 7.39 14.21
N SER A 105 19.42 6.67 15.33
CA SER A 105 18.37 5.77 15.80
C SER A 105 17.06 6.52 16.08
N THR A 106 17.13 7.65 16.78
CA THR A 106 15.96 8.48 17.09
C THR A 106 15.36 9.09 15.83
N SER A 107 16.19 9.45 14.86
CA SER A 107 15.73 9.95 13.56
C SER A 107 14.95 8.88 12.80
N VAL A 108 15.50 7.67 12.69
CA VAL A 108 14.89 6.54 12.00
C VAL A 108 13.58 6.12 12.67
N ASP A 109 13.55 5.96 14.00
CA ASP A 109 12.34 5.55 14.73
C ASP A 109 11.17 6.51 14.50
N ARG A 110 11.47 7.82 14.53
CA ARG A 110 10.47 8.86 14.24
C ARG A 110 10.08 8.88 12.76
N GLY A 111 11.04 8.67 11.86
CA GLY A 111 10.78 8.57 10.43
C GLY A 111 9.84 7.41 10.09
N VAL A 112 10.02 6.24 10.73
CA VAL A 112 9.12 5.08 10.59
C VAL A 112 7.71 5.44 11.06
N THR A 113 7.59 6.11 12.21
CA THR A 113 6.28 6.56 12.71
C THR A 113 5.59 7.51 11.72
N ILE A 114 6.33 8.50 11.21
CA ILE A 114 5.79 9.47 10.24
C ILE A 114 5.38 8.79 8.94
N LEU A 115 6.19 7.84 8.44
CA LEU A 115 5.84 7.08 7.24
C LEU A 115 4.60 6.22 7.44
N ASN A 116 4.48 5.53 8.57
CA ASN A 116 3.28 4.77 8.92
C ASN A 116 2.03 5.67 8.94
N ASP A 117 2.14 6.86 9.55
CA ASP A 117 1.03 7.80 9.62
C ASP A 117 0.63 8.29 8.23
N ALA A 118 1.60 8.60 7.37
CA ALA A 118 1.34 8.98 5.98
C ALA A 118 0.65 7.85 5.19
N ILE A 119 1.16 6.62 5.29
CA ILE A 119 0.54 5.43 4.65
C ILE A 119 -0.90 5.23 5.17
N THR A 120 -1.13 5.42 6.47
CA THR A 120 -2.45 5.27 7.08
C THR A 120 -3.42 6.36 6.61
N ASN A 121 -2.95 7.59 6.40
CA ASN A 121 -3.78 8.68 5.87
C ASN A 121 -4.22 8.44 4.42
N HIS A 122 -3.42 7.70 3.65
CA HIS A 122 -3.73 7.24 2.29
C HIS A 122 -4.30 5.82 2.26
N ALA A 123 -4.96 5.38 3.35
CA ALA A 123 -5.57 4.07 3.39
C ALA A 123 -6.70 3.98 2.35
N GLY A 124 -6.43 3.25 1.26
CA GLY A 124 -7.37 3.08 0.13
C GLY A 124 -6.80 3.56 -1.20
N ASP A 125 -5.72 4.34 -1.18
CA ASP A 125 -4.98 4.80 -2.35
C ASP A 125 -3.96 3.75 -2.81
N ASP A 126 -3.52 3.86 -4.07
CA ASP A 126 -2.39 3.10 -4.57
C ASP A 126 -1.10 3.89 -4.29
N LEU A 127 -0.28 3.36 -3.38
CA LEU A 127 0.91 4.05 -2.87
C LEU A 127 2.20 3.49 -3.46
N VAL A 128 3.09 4.38 -3.86
CA VAL A 128 4.53 4.10 -4.03
C VAL A 128 5.33 4.87 -2.99
N VAL A 129 6.24 4.19 -2.30
CA VAL A 129 7.13 4.81 -1.30
C VAL A 129 8.55 4.80 -1.85
N PHE A 130 9.18 5.97 -1.91
CA PHE A 130 10.57 6.11 -2.31
C PHE A 130 11.43 6.57 -1.12
N GLY A 131 12.56 5.88 -0.90
CA GLY A 131 13.55 6.25 0.10
C GLY A 131 14.97 6.04 -0.42
N TYR A 132 15.88 6.93 -0.01
CA TYR A 132 17.29 6.95 -0.36
C TYR A 132 18.15 7.15 0.89
N SER A 133 19.26 6.40 1.01
CA SER A 133 20.16 6.47 2.18
C SER A 133 19.43 6.11 3.49
N GLN A 134 19.32 7.02 4.47
CA GLN A 134 18.61 6.77 5.73
C GLN A 134 17.11 6.48 5.52
N SER A 135 16.43 7.16 4.60
CA SER A 135 15.01 6.87 4.34
C SER A 135 14.78 5.54 3.64
N ALA A 136 15.80 4.94 3.01
CA ALA A 136 15.72 3.54 2.56
C ALA A 136 15.69 2.56 3.74
N VAL A 137 16.32 2.91 4.87
CA VAL A 137 16.20 2.14 6.13
C VAL A 137 14.79 2.33 6.70
N ILE A 138 14.29 3.56 6.74
CA ILE A 138 12.93 3.87 7.20
C ILE A 138 11.89 3.07 6.40
N SER A 139 11.93 3.12 5.07
CA SER A 139 10.98 2.39 4.21
C SER A 139 11.09 0.87 4.37
N SER A 140 12.31 0.34 4.53
CA SER A 140 12.53 -1.10 4.75
C SER A 140 11.99 -1.58 6.10
N LEU A 141 12.12 -0.77 7.16
CA LEU A 141 11.56 -1.09 8.48
C LEU A 141 10.03 -1.03 8.46
N GLU A 142 9.46 -0.01 7.81
CA GLU A 142 8.01 0.12 7.74
C GLU A 142 7.37 -0.99 6.90
N MET A 143 8.00 -1.39 5.81
CA MET A 143 7.57 -2.56 5.04
C MET A 143 7.52 -3.84 5.90
N GLN A 144 8.47 -4.02 6.83
CA GLN A 144 8.45 -5.15 7.77
C GLN A 144 7.31 -5.03 8.78
N ASN A 145 7.04 -3.83 9.31
CA ASN A 145 5.92 -3.57 10.23
C ASN A 145 4.56 -3.89 9.58
N LEU A 146 4.35 -3.45 8.34
CA LEU A 146 3.13 -3.71 7.57
C LEU A 146 2.96 -5.21 7.28
N ALA A 147 4.04 -5.90 6.93
CA ALA A 147 4.02 -7.34 6.71
C ALA A 147 3.66 -8.12 8.00
N ALA A 148 4.20 -7.71 9.15
CA ALA A 148 3.88 -8.30 10.45
C ALA A 148 2.41 -8.07 10.86
N THR A 149 1.90 -6.86 10.62
CA THR A 149 0.49 -6.52 10.89
C THR A 149 -0.46 -7.34 10.03
N THR A 150 -0.14 -7.49 8.74
CA THR A 150 -0.96 -8.26 7.79
C THR A 150 -1.02 -9.75 8.17
N ARG A 151 0.10 -10.33 8.63
CA ARG A 151 0.14 -11.74 9.08
C ARG A 151 -0.77 -12.00 10.29
N THR A 152 -0.94 -11.02 11.18
CA THR A 152 -1.78 -11.16 12.38
C THR A 152 -3.29 -11.08 12.08
N ARG A 153 -3.67 -10.58 10.89
CA ARG A 153 -5.08 -10.40 10.48
C ARG A 153 -5.62 -11.54 9.59
N ARG A 154 -4.84 -12.58 9.33
CA ARG A 154 -5.29 -13.81 8.62
C ARG A 154 -5.46 -14.95 9.61
#